data_AF-A0A961F8I0-F1
#
_entry.id   AF-A0A961F8I0-F1
#
_cell.length_a   1.000
_cell.length_b   1.000
_cell.length_c   1.000
_cell.angle_alpha   90.00
_cell.angle_beta   90.00
_cell.angle_gamma   90.00
#
_symmetry.space_group_name_H-M   'P 1'
#
loop_
_entity.id
_entity.type
_entity.pdbx_description
1 polymer ?
#
loop_
_entity_poly.entity_id
_entity_poly.type
_entity_poly.pdbx_seq_one_letter_code
_entity_poly.pdbx_strand_id
1 'polypeptide(L)'
;ILGRWLWSSRQRTKEMEIAVSRPPSESKAATDSGGVVVPHSVTQHALRAQGSPLMEDLLNRSGAPEDDLENVRQIISQYVTALQNRPGPPIGDNRDLVRALTGRNPLRLVVIPPGHPLVNPAGELMDRWGTPYHLHPLSEKRFEIRSAGPDHRLFTTDDVIAK
;
A
#
# COMPACT_ATOMS: atom_id res chain seq x y z
N ILE A 1 56.24 6.43 26.49
CA ILE A 1 55.01 5.82 25.92
C ILE A 1 54.55 4.75 26.91
N LEU A 2 53.47 5.01 27.67
CA LEU A 2 53.00 4.13 28.75
C LEU A 2 51.80 3.28 28.31
N GLY A 3 51.57 2.16 29.01
CA GLY A 3 50.22 1.64 29.24
C GLY A 3 49.79 0.39 28.45
N ARG A 4 50.46 -0.75 28.64
CA ARG A 4 49.83 -2.06 28.41
C ARG A 4 48.87 -2.37 29.56
N TRP A 5 47.63 -2.75 29.24
CA TRP A 5 46.73 -3.39 30.21
C TRP A 5 46.66 -4.89 29.96
N LEU A 6 47.04 -5.68 30.96
CA LEU A 6 46.61 -7.07 31.10
C LEU A 6 45.38 -7.08 32.01
N TRP A 7 44.40 -7.93 31.71
CA TRP A 7 43.90 -8.81 32.77
C TRP A 7 43.39 -10.16 32.23
N SER A 8 43.28 -11.09 33.16
CA SER A 8 43.12 -12.54 33.01
C SER A 8 42.45 -12.99 34.32
N SER A 9 41.57 -13.96 34.46
CA SER A 9 40.87 -14.97 33.64
C SER A 9 40.03 -15.79 34.65
N ARG A 10 39.14 -16.70 34.18
CA ARG A 10 38.55 -17.84 34.94
C ARG A 10 37.57 -17.47 36.09
N GLN A 11 36.67 -18.34 36.56
CA GLN A 11 35.96 -19.53 36.04
C GLN A 11 34.82 -19.82 37.04
N ARG A 12 33.66 -20.36 36.60
CA ARG A 12 32.98 -21.43 37.36
C ARG A 12 31.93 -22.19 36.55
N THR A 13 31.96 -23.51 36.71
CA THR A 13 31.01 -24.51 36.22
C THR A 13 29.91 -24.78 37.24
N LYS A 14 28.71 -25.17 36.78
CA LYS A 14 28.04 -26.42 37.21
C LYS A 14 26.75 -26.68 36.43
N GLU A 15 26.55 -27.94 36.06
CA GLU A 15 25.28 -28.52 35.60
C GLU A 15 24.43 -28.94 36.82
N MET A 16 23.11 -28.94 36.65
CA MET A 16 22.12 -29.93 37.13
C MET A 16 20.72 -29.38 36.73
N GLU A 17 19.99 -30.07 35.84
CA GLU A 17 18.94 -31.07 36.18
C GLU A 17 17.64 -30.36 36.61
N ILE A 18 16.47 -30.59 36.00
CA ILE A 18 15.56 -31.71 36.26
C ILE A 18 14.51 -31.80 35.13
N ALA A 19 14.02 -33.01 34.82
CA ALA A 19 12.99 -33.28 33.80
C ALA A 19 11.56 -32.88 34.25
N VAL A 20 10.60 -32.80 33.31
CA VAL A 20 9.21 -33.36 33.46
C VAL A 20 8.33 -33.13 32.20
N SER A 21 7.73 -34.25 31.75
CA SER A 21 6.44 -34.47 31.08
C SER A 21 5.81 -33.53 30.01
N ARG A 22 5.43 -34.18 28.91
CA ARG A 22 4.18 -33.96 28.12
C ARG A 22 3.10 -34.93 28.69
N PRO A 23 1.80 -34.88 28.31
CA PRO A 23 1.05 -33.90 27.51
C PRO A 23 0.01 -33.22 28.45
N PRO A 24 -1.34 -33.06 28.23
CA PRO A 24 -2.24 -33.33 27.11
C PRO A 24 -2.74 -32.04 26.39
N SER A 25 -3.88 -32.13 25.70
CA SER A 25 -4.69 -31.07 25.08
C SER A 25 -5.88 -30.67 25.97
N GLU A 26 -6.26 -29.38 26.01
CA GLU A 26 -7.64 -29.00 26.28
C GLU A 26 -8.08 -27.88 25.34
N SER A 27 -9.17 -28.14 24.62
CA SER A 27 -9.85 -27.16 23.78
C SER A 27 -10.94 -26.49 24.62
N LYS A 28 -10.94 -25.15 24.69
CA LYS A 28 -12.11 -24.39 25.12
C LYS A 28 -12.45 -23.36 24.07
N ALA A 29 -13.63 -23.54 23.48
CA ALA A 29 -14.19 -22.64 22.49
C ALA A 29 -14.47 -21.27 23.11
N ALA A 30 -14.09 -20.22 22.40
CA ALA A 30 -14.64 -18.88 22.57
C ALA A 30 -14.94 -18.33 21.17
N THR A 31 -16.23 -18.20 20.91
CA THR A 31 -16.91 -17.57 19.75
C THR A 31 -16.04 -16.65 18.90
N ASP A 32 -15.59 -17.12 17.73
CA ASP A 32 -14.89 -16.29 16.75
C ASP A 32 -15.90 -15.61 15.80
N SER A 33 -16.11 -14.31 16.01
CA SER A 33 -16.81 -13.44 15.08
C SER A 33 -15.94 -13.19 13.86
N GLY A 34 -16.20 -13.92 12.78
CA GLY A 34 -15.31 -14.09 11.63
C GLY A 34 -14.73 -12.83 11.00
N GLY A 35 -13.55 -12.42 11.47
CA GLY A 35 -12.62 -11.60 10.71
C GLY A 35 -11.75 -12.50 9.84
N VAL A 36 -12.01 -12.54 8.53
CA VAL A 36 -11.19 -13.32 7.60
C VAL A 36 -9.81 -12.64 7.47
N VAL A 37 -8.85 -13.08 8.29
CA VAL A 37 -7.45 -12.68 8.19
C VAL A 37 -6.83 -13.39 6.97
N VAL A 38 -7.06 -12.83 5.78
CA VAL A 38 -6.33 -13.24 4.58
C VAL A 38 -4.83 -13.01 4.79
N PRO A 39 -3.97 -14.02 4.58
CA PRO A 39 -2.53 -13.85 4.74
C PRO A 39 -1.99 -12.80 3.75
N HIS A 40 -1.12 -11.91 4.22
CA HIS A 40 -0.50 -10.84 3.41
C HIS A 40 0.14 -11.34 2.09
N SER A 41 0.60 -12.60 2.07
CA SER A 41 1.16 -13.28 0.89
C SER A 41 0.13 -13.61 -0.19
N VAL A 42 -1.14 -13.82 0.18
CA VAL A 42 -2.26 -14.08 -0.75
C VAL A 42 -2.65 -12.77 -1.44
N THR A 43 -2.81 -11.68 -0.69
CA THR A 43 -3.08 -10.34 -1.24
C THR A 43 -2.01 -9.90 -2.23
N GLN A 44 -0.74 -10.18 -1.94
CA GLN A 44 0.37 -9.87 -2.86
C GLN A 44 0.36 -10.70 -4.15
N HIS A 45 -0.08 -11.97 -4.11
CA HIS A 45 -0.25 -12.76 -5.33
C HIS A 45 -1.47 -12.32 -6.15
N ALA A 46 -2.59 -11.97 -5.50
CA ALA A 46 -3.77 -11.45 -6.17
C ALA A 46 -3.47 -10.14 -6.90
N LEU A 47 -2.84 -9.16 -6.23
CA LEU A 47 -2.37 -7.91 -6.84
C LEU A 47 -1.51 -8.17 -8.08
N ARG A 48 -0.52 -9.08 -7.98
CA ARG A 48 0.39 -9.44 -9.07
C ARG A 48 -0.29 -10.03 -10.31
N ALA A 49 -1.45 -10.66 -10.15
CA ALA A 49 -2.16 -11.35 -11.24
C ALA A 49 -3.39 -10.57 -11.77
N GLN A 50 -4.03 -9.75 -10.94
CA GLN A 50 -5.36 -9.18 -11.21
C GLN A 50 -5.47 -7.67 -10.85
N GLY A 51 -4.48 -7.07 -10.20
CA GLY A 51 -4.55 -5.69 -9.71
C GLY A 51 -5.30 -5.54 -8.39
N SER A 52 -5.62 -4.30 -8.01
CA SER A 52 -6.38 -3.99 -6.79
C SER A 52 -7.89 -4.03 -7.05
N PRO A 53 -8.72 -4.64 -6.18
CA PRO A 53 -10.18 -4.59 -6.33
C PRO A 53 -10.74 -3.16 -6.29
N LEU A 54 -10.06 -2.24 -5.59
CA LEU A 54 -10.40 -0.81 -5.57
C LEU A 54 -10.29 -0.15 -6.96
N MET A 55 -9.54 -0.75 -7.88
CA MET A 55 -9.45 -0.29 -9.27
C MET A 55 -10.71 -0.65 -10.06
N GLU A 56 -11.33 -1.77 -9.72
CA GLU A 56 -12.62 -2.21 -10.25
C GLU A 56 -13.77 -1.38 -9.65
N ASP A 57 -13.69 -1.03 -8.35
CA ASP A 57 -14.66 -0.14 -7.70
C ASP A 57 -14.69 1.26 -8.35
N LEU A 58 -13.57 1.75 -8.89
CA LEU A 58 -13.50 3.00 -9.67
C LEU A 58 -14.24 2.93 -11.02
N LEU A 59 -14.56 1.74 -11.53
CA LEU A 59 -15.47 1.58 -12.68
C LEU A 59 -16.95 1.66 -12.27
N ASN A 60 -17.27 1.50 -10.97
CA ASN A 60 -18.63 1.54 -10.45
C ASN A 60 -19.12 2.98 -10.22
N ARG A 61 -19.67 3.58 -11.27
CA ARG A 61 -20.22 4.95 -11.29
C ARG A 61 -21.50 5.17 -10.46
N SER A 62 -21.87 4.21 -9.60
CA SER A 62 -23.10 4.26 -8.79
C SER A 62 -22.91 5.03 -7.47
N GLY A 63 -21.66 5.24 -7.03
CA GLY A 63 -21.29 5.97 -5.82
C GLY A 63 -21.14 7.49 -6.02
N ALA A 64 -20.87 8.22 -4.93
CA ALA A 64 -20.54 9.64 -4.97
C ALA A 64 -19.14 9.86 -5.57
N PRO A 65 -18.85 11.01 -6.20
CA PRO A 65 -17.49 11.33 -6.70
C PRO A 65 -16.39 11.25 -5.63
N GLU A 66 -16.74 11.55 -4.39
CA GLU A 66 -15.86 11.47 -3.22
C GLU A 66 -15.41 10.02 -2.94
N ASP A 67 -16.26 9.02 -3.23
CA ASP A 67 -15.93 7.61 -3.08
C ASP A 67 -14.81 7.20 -4.05
N ASP A 68 -14.80 7.74 -5.27
CA ASP A 68 -13.72 7.51 -6.23
C ASP A 68 -12.39 8.07 -5.70
N LEU A 69 -12.40 9.30 -5.18
CA LEU A 69 -11.18 9.91 -4.67
C LEU A 69 -10.66 9.19 -3.41
N GLU A 70 -11.55 8.70 -2.54
CA GLU A 70 -11.16 7.86 -1.42
C GLU A 70 -10.54 6.53 -1.89
N ASN A 71 -11.11 5.87 -2.91
CA ASN A 71 -10.53 4.67 -3.52
C ASN A 71 -9.13 4.94 -4.09
N VAL A 72 -8.93 6.02 -4.85
CA VAL A 72 -7.60 6.41 -5.37
C VAL A 72 -6.64 6.70 -4.21
N ARG A 73 -7.08 7.43 -3.17
CA ARG A 73 -6.27 7.73 -1.98
C ARG A 73 -5.86 6.46 -1.23
N GLN A 74 -6.78 5.50 -1.09
CA GLN A 74 -6.52 4.22 -0.44
C GLN A 74 -5.55 3.36 -1.26
N ILE A 75 -5.68 3.32 -2.59
CA ILE A 75 -4.72 2.67 -3.51
C ILE A 75 -3.30 3.23 -3.32
N ILE A 76 -3.15 4.56 -3.29
CA ILE A 76 -1.85 5.22 -3.07
C ILE A 76 -1.30 4.89 -1.68
N SER A 77 -2.14 4.99 -0.64
CA SER A 77 -1.78 4.70 0.75
C SER A 77 -1.29 3.26 0.94
N GLN A 78 -1.98 2.29 0.33
CA GLN A 78 -1.58 0.87 0.34
C GLN A 78 -0.23 0.65 -0.34
N TYR A 79 -0.01 1.26 -1.52
CA TYR A 79 1.26 1.18 -2.23
C TYR A 79 2.43 1.79 -1.42
N VAL A 80 2.24 3.00 -0.87
CA VAL A 80 3.23 3.69 -0.03
C VAL A 80 3.53 2.89 1.24
N THR A 81 2.51 2.29 1.85
CA THR A 81 2.67 1.41 3.03
C THR A 81 3.45 0.14 2.67
N ALA A 82 3.20 -0.47 1.51
CA ALA A 82 3.93 -1.63 1.03
C ALA A 82 5.42 -1.35 0.76
N LEU A 83 5.77 -0.14 0.32
CA LEU A 83 7.18 0.30 0.22
C LEU A 83 7.88 0.34 1.59
N GLN A 84 7.13 0.46 2.69
CA GLN A 84 7.61 0.62 4.06
C GLN A 84 8.52 1.87 4.15
N ASN A 85 9.84 1.68 4.13
CA ASN A 85 10.87 2.71 4.09
C ASN A 85 11.88 2.52 2.94
N ARG A 86 11.56 1.68 1.95
CA ARG A 86 12.35 1.58 0.72
C ARG A 86 12.08 2.82 -0.15
N PRO A 87 13.08 3.44 -0.79
CA PRO A 87 12.85 4.51 -1.74
C PRO A 87 12.03 3.99 -2.93
N GLY A 88 10.90 4.65 -3.21
CA GLY A 88 10.13 4.44 -4.43
C GLY A 88 10.69 5.27 -5.60
N PRO A 89 10.15 5.12 -6.81
CA PRO A 89 10.31 6.17 -7.83
C PRO A 89 9.72 7.49 -7.30
N PRO A 90 10.27 8.66 -7.67
CA PRO A 90 9.62 9.93 -7.40
C PRO A 90 8.25 9.97 -8.10
N ILE A 91 7.26 10.53 -7.43
CA ILE A 91 5.91 10.74 -7.95
C ILE A 91 5.64 12.24 -7.95
N GLY A 92 5.84 12.89 -9.09
CA GLY A 92 5.53 14.31 -9.27
C GLY A 92 4.10 14.55 -9.74
N ASP A 93 3.58 13.69 -10.60
CA ASP A 93 2.30 13.83 -11.28
C ASP A 93 1.51 12.50 -11.37
N ASN A 94 0.36 12.56 -12.06
CA ASN A 94 -0.50 11.41 -12.35
C ASN A 94 0.23 10.30 -13.13
N ARG A 95 1.06 10.67 -14.13
CA ARG A 95 1.77 9.72 -15.00
C ARG A 95 2.85 8.97 -14.25
N ASP A 96 3.55 9.64 -13.34
CA ASP A 96 4.48 9.01 -12.41
C ASP A 96 3.77 8.04 -11.47
N LEU A 97 2.60 8.41 -10.97
CA LEU A 97 1.80 7.53 -10.12
C LEU A 97 1.37 6.27 -10.87
N VAL A 98 0.75 6.40 -12.06
CA VAL A 98 0.36 5.25 -12.90
C VAL A 98 1.58 4.40 -13.26
N ARG A 99 2.72 5.04 -13.61
CA ARG A 99 3.99 4.36 -13.86
C ARG A 99 4.43 3.53 -12.66
N ALA A 100 4.38 4.08 -11.45
CA ALA A 100 4.71 3.37 -10.23
C ALA A 100 3.75 2.20 -9.96
N LEU A 101 2.43 2.42 -10.10
CA LEU A 101 1.38 1.45 -9.81
C LEU A 101 1.22 0.34 -10.88
N THR A 102 1.77 0.50 -12.08
CA THR A 102 1.79 -0.52 -13.16
C THR A 102 3.01 -1.46 -13.06
N GLY A 103 3.60 -1.62 -11.88
CA GLY A 103 4.72 -2.56 -11.65
C GLY A 103 6.12 -2.00 -11.89
N ARG A 104 6.28 -0.72 -12.28
CA ARG A 104 7.61 -0.06 -12.39
C ARG A 104 8.04 0.52 -11.04
N ASN A 105 7.94 -0.29 -9.99
CA ASN A 105 8.34 -0.01 -8.63
C ASN A 105 9.28 -1.11 -8.09
N PRO A 106 10.03 -0.86 -6.99
CA PRO A 106 11.00 -1.84 -6.44
C PRO A 106 10.41 -3.18 -6.03
N LEU A 107 9.10 -3.24 -5.72
CA LEU A 107 8.41 -4.44 -5.27
C LEU A 107 7.81 -5.25 -6.43
N ARG A 108 7.86 -4.71 -7.65
CA ARG A 108 7.17 -5.20 -8.86
C ARG A 108 5.66 -5.43 -8.61
N LEU A 109 5.05 -4.64 -7.72
CA LEU A 109 3.62 -4.70 -7.46
C LEU A 109 2.85 -4.09 -8.62
N VAL A 110 2.06 -4.90 -9.31
CA VAL A 110 1.01 -4.42 -10.21
C VAL A 110 -0.20 -4.12 -9.33
N VAL A 111 -0.64 -2.87 -9.34
CA VAL A 111 -1.79 -2.37 -8.58
C VAL A 111 -2.86 -1.90 -9.56
N ILE A 112 -2.43 -1.19 -10.61
CA ILE A 112 -3.23 -0.91 -11.80
C ILE A 112 -2.80 -1.92 -12.89
N PRO A 113 -3.70 -2.79 -13.40
CA PRO A 113 -3.41 -3.68 -14.51
C PRO A 113 -3.00 -2.91 -15.78
N PRO A 114 -2.04 -3.42 -16.59
CA PRO A 114 -1.76 -2.86 -17.90
C PRO A 114 -3.01 -2.89 -18.79
N GLY A 115 -3.36 -1.76 -19.40
CA GLY A 115 -4.56 -1.64 -20.24
C GLY A 115 -5.89 -1.45 -19.47
N HIS A 116 -5.83 -1.13 -18.18
CA HIS A 116 -7.04 -0.80 -17.40
C HIS A 116 -7.85 0.34 -18.05
N PRO A 117 -9.20 0.27 -18.17
CA PRO A 117 -9.99 1.23 -18.95
C PRO A 117 -9.90 2.70 -18.50
N LEU A 118 -9.61 2.95 -17.22
CA LEU A 118 -9.40 4.31 -16.69
C LEU A 118 -7.99 4.86 -16.95
N VAL A 119 -7.08 4.10 -17.57
CA VAL A 119 -5.77 4.60 -17.97
C VAL A 119 -5.80 5.01 -19.44
N ASN A 120 -5.60 6.31 -19.71
CA ASN A 120 -5.61 6.82 -21.08
C ASN A 120 -4.31 6.44 -21.86
N PRO A 121 -4.25 6.65 -23.18
CA PRO A 121 -3.06 6.34 -23.98
C PRO A 121 -1.79 7.14 -23.60
N ALA A 122 -1.91 8.26 -22.88
CA ALA A 122 -0.77 9.02 -22.38
C ALA A 122 -0.15 8.43 -21.08
N GLY A 123 -0.84 7.46 -20.47
CA GLY A 123 -0.45 6.81 -19.22
C GLY A 123 -0.96 7.53 -17.97
N GLU A 124 -2.11 8.22 -18.06
CA GLU A 124 -2.74 8.95 -16.96
C GLU A 124 -4.00 8.21 -16.49
N LEU A 125 -4.28 8.25 -15.18
CA LEU A 125 -5.52 7.78 -14.58
C LEU A 125 -6.60 8.86 -14.70
N MET A 126 -7.69 8.51 -15.37
CA MET A 126 -8.87 9.37 -15.57
C MET A 126 -9.83 9.26 -14.39
N ASP A 127 -10.50 10.37 -14.09
CA ASP A 127 -11.69 10.39 -13.24
C ASP A 127 -12.94 9.88 -13.99
N ARG A 128 -14.09 9.84 -13.30
CA ARG A 128 -15.36 9.40 -13.88
C ARG A 128 -15.82 10.25 -15.07
N TRP A 129 -15.41 11.50 -15.19
CA TRP A 129 -15.76 12.38 -16.31
C TRP A 129 -14.81 12.23 -17.50
N GLY A 130 -13.68 11.55 -17.32
CA GLY A 130 -12.68 11.32 -18.36
C GLY A 130 -11.58 12.38 -18.37
N THR A 131 -11.44 13.15 -17.30
CA THR A 131 -10.35 14.12 -17.13
C THR A 131 -9.25 13.47 -16.28
N PRO A 132 -7.94 13.69 -16.58
CA PRO A 132 -6.88 13.19 -15.71
C PRO A 132 -7.01 13.75 -14.29
N TYR A 133 -6.91 12.90 -13.26
CA TYR A 133 -6.76 13.38 -11.89
C TYR A 133 -5.53 14.28 -11.77
N HIS A 134 -5.69 15.46 -11.18
CA HIS A 134 -4.57 16.31 -10.82
C HIS A 134 -3.98 15.86 -9.48
N LEU A 135 -2.69 15.54 -9.48
CA LEU A 135 -1.94 15.10 -8.31
C LEU A 135 -1.03 16.22 -7.83
N HIS A 136 -1.12 16.59 -6.54
CA HIS A 136 -0.22 17.56 -5.92
C HIS A 136 0.50 16.93 -4.72
N PRO A 137 1.81 16.62 -4.83
CA PRO A 137 2.58 16.05 -3.73
C PRO A 137 2.67 17.00 -2.53
N LEU A 138 2.16 16.57 -1.38
CA LEU A 138 2.24 17.28 -0.09
C LEU A 138 3.47 16.84 0.72
N SER A 139 3.94 15.60 0.50
CA SER A 139 5.23 15.08 0.95
C SER A 139 5.60 13.84 0.13
N GLU A 140 6.76 13.22 0.38
CA GLU A 140 7.18 11.95 -0.27
C GLU A 140 6.13 10.81 -0.22
N LYS A 141 5.19 10.89 0.74
CA LYS A 141 4.23 9.83 1.07
C LYS A 141 2.77 10.32 1.14
N ARG A 142 2.48 11.59 0.80
CA ARG A 142 1.13 12.18 0.87
C ARG A 142 0.88 13.08 -0.33
N PHE A 143 -0.34 13.04 -0.85
CA PHE A 143 -0.72 13.73 -2.08
C PHE A 143 -2.13 14.30 -1.91
N GLU A 144 -2.34 15.54 -2.34
CA GLU A 144 -3.69 16.01 -2.67
C GLU A 144 -4.06 15.45 -4.04
N ILE A 145 -5.25 14.88 -4.15
CA ILE A 145 -5.83 14.33 -5.36
C ILE A 145 -7.05 15.19 -5.69
N ARG A 146 -7.17 15.60 -6.95
CA ARG A 146 -8.27 16.44 -7.44
C ARG A 146 -8.83 15.88 -8.73
N SER A 147 -10.14 15.70 -8.80
CA SER A 147 -10.89 15.52 -10.04
C SER A 147 -11.40 16.86 -10.53
N ALA A 148 -11.47 17.05 -11.85
CA ALA A 148 -11.87 18.29 -12.50
C ALA A 148 -13.40 18.44 -12.66
N GLY A 149 -14.19 17.59 -12.01
CA GLY A 149 -15.64 17.66 -11.99
C GLY A 149 -16.34 17.43 -13.35
N PRO A 150 -17.68 17.58 -13.38
CA PRO A 150 -18.47 17.57 -14.60
C PRO A 150 -18.16 18.67 -15.62
N ASP A 151 -17.47 19.76 -15.24
CA ASP A 151 -17.09 20.84 -16.17
C ASP A 151 -15.73 20.63 -16.86
N HIS A 152 -14.97 19.60 -16.43
CA HIS A 152 -13.66 19.20 -16.93
C HIS A 152 -12.54 20.26 -16.77
N ARG A 153 -12.70 21.23 -15.86
CA ARG A 153 -11.73 22.31 -15.66
C ARG A 153 -11.26 22.37 -14.21
N LEU A 154 -9.96 22.17 -14.02
CA LEU A 154 -9.36 22.31 -12.69
C LEU A 154 -9.53 23.74 -12.13
N PHE A 155 -9.64 23.81 -10.80
CA PHE A 155 -9.75 25.01 -9.97
C PHE A 155 -11.09 25.75 -10.08
N THR A 156 -12.16 25.01 -10.36
CA THR A 156 -13.56 25.46 -10.35
C THR A 156 -14.25 25.09 -9.03
N THR A 157 -15.59 25.19 -8.98
CA THR A 157 -16.40 24.90 -7.78
C THR A 157 -16.93 23.46 -7.73
N ASP A 158 -16.91 22.75 -8.86
CA ASP A 158 -17.30 21.34 -9.00
C ASP A 158 -16.11 20.36 -8.90
N ASP A 159 -14.88 20.88 -8.74
CA ASP A 159 -13.69 20.13 -8.34
C ASP A 159 -13.94 19.32 -7.06
N VAL A 160 -13.62 18.02 -7.11
CA VAL A 160 -13.67 17.12 -5.95
C VAL A 160 -12.24 16.88 -5.47
N ILE A 161 -11.97 16.95 -4.15
CA ILE A 161 -10.61 16.97 -3.58
C ILE A 161 -10.49 16.02 -2.38
N ALA A 162 -9.41 15.23 -2.33
CA ALA A 162 -9.01 14.40 -1.18
C ALA A 162 -7.52 14.60 -0.83
N LYS A 163 -7.12 14.34 0.44
CA LYS A 163 -5.78 14.61 1.00
C LYS A 163 -5.32 13.55 2.00
#